data_AF-A0A1Z9PHJ1-F1
#
_entry.id   AF-A0A1Z9PHJ1-F1
#
_cell.length_a   1.000
_cell.length_b   1.000
_cell.length_c   1.000
_cell.angle_alpha   90.00
_cell.angle_beta   90.00
_cell.angle_gamma   90.00
#
_symmetry.space_group_name_H-M   'P 1'
#
loop_
_entity.id
_entity.type
_entity.pdbx_description
1 polymer ?
#
loop_
_entity_poly.entity_id
_entity_poly.type
_entity_poly.pdbx_seq_one_letter_code
_entity_poly.pdbx_strand_id
1 'polypeptide(L)'
;MSDLTDQMIKCRQCEKCGAKWINDQLYWATGKKGKNDDLAGLVCNTVNSPECINPEKGSETGDTWEKRLGKLKQLTTVMEKEYDIKWDSGSSGSDF
;
A
#
# COMPACT_ATOMS: atom_id res chain seq x y z
N MET A 1 30.83 -20.72 -25.03
CA MET A 1 29.90 -21.57 -24.25
C MET A 1 30.26 -21.39 -22.79
N SER A 2 29.74 -20.32 -22.20
CA SER A 2 29.77 -19.90 -20.80
C SER A 2 28.94 -18.60 -20.84
N ASP A 3 27.95 -18.27 -20.02
CA ASP A 3 27.56 -18.71 -18.69
C ASP A 3 26.05 -18.44 -18.58
N LEU A 4 25.24 -19.49 -18.46
CA LEU A 4 23.78 -19.38 -18.29
C LEU A 4 23.34 -19.53 -16.82
N THR A 5 24.28 -19.41 -15.88
CA THR A 5 24.04 -19.77 -14.47
C THR A 5 24.38 -18.70 -13.43
N ASP A 6 24.62 -17.44 -13.78
CA ASP A 6 25.15 -16.46 -12.79
C ASP A 6 24.15 -15.42 -12.24
N GLN A 7 22.84 -15.63 -12.38
CA GLN A 7 21.85 -14.83 -11.67
C GLN A 7 20.84 -15.71 -10.93
N MET A 8 21.23 -16.14 -9.73
CA MET A 8 20.30 -16.75 -8.78
C MET A 8 19.26 -15.71 -8.36
N ILE A 9 18.01 -15.88 -8.80
CA ILE A 9 16.90 -14.99 -8.43
C ILE A 9 16.66 -15.11 -6.93
N LYS A 10 16.83 -14.00 -6.19
CA LYS A 10 16.54 -13.94 -4.75
C LYS A 10 15.07 -13.58 -4.58
N CYS A 11 14.28 -14.52 -4.07
CA CYS A 11 12.87 -14.31 -3.75
C CYS A 11 12.65 -14.51 -2.25
N ARG A 12 12.07 -13.52 -1.59
CA ARG A 12 11.63 -13.62 -0.19
C ARG A 12 10.21 -13.08 -0.05
N GLN A 13 9.39 -13.72 0.77
CA GLN A 13 8.01 -13.32 1.04
C GLN A 13 7.82 -13.06 2.53
N CYS A 14 7.08 -12.02 2.86
CA CYS A 14 6.63 -11.77 4.22
C CYS A 14 5.35 -12.55 4.48
N GLU A 15 5.32 -13.41 5.50
CA GLU A 15 4.12 -14.15 5.90
C GLU A 15 3.08 -13.26 6.60
N LYS A 16 3.47 -12.05 7.03
CA LYS A 16 2.62 -11.16 7.82
C LYS A 16 1.87 -10.14 6.97
N CYS A 17 2.56 -9.50 6.02
CA CYS A 17 1.93 -8.55 5.09
C CYS A 17 1.70 -9.14 3.69
N GLY A 18 2.14 -10.37 3.42
CA GLY A 18 1.95 -11.07 2.15
C GLY A 18 2.80 -10.56 0.98
N ALA A 19 3.58 -9.50 1.17
CA ALA A 19 4.42 -8.90 0.14
C ALA A 19 5.64 -9.77 -0.22
N LYS A 20 6.14 -9.61 -1.44
CA LYS A 20 7.28 -10.36 -1.99
C LYS A 20 8.39 -9.41 -2.44
N TRP A 21 9.64 -9.78 -2.21
CA TRP A 21 10.82 -9.11 -2.76
C TRP A 21 11.51 -10.06 -3.72
N ILE A 22 11.60 -9.66 -4.98
CA ILE A 22 12.28 -10.41 -6.05
C ILE A 22 13.44 -9.55 -6.53
N ASN A 23 14.68 -9.99 -6.31
CA ASN A 23 15.89 -9.21 -6.56
C ASN A 23 15.79 -7.81 -5.93
N ASP A 24 15.39 -7.76 -4.65
CA ASP A 24 15.16 -6.56 -3.82
C ASP A 24 14.05 -5.60 -4.29
N GLN A 25 13.43 -5.85 -5.45
CA GLN A 25 12.20 -5.15 -5.84
C GLN A 25 11.01 -5.70 -5.05
N LEU A 26 10.35 -4.81 -4.30
CA LEU A 26 9.08 -5.10 -3.64
C LEU A 26 7.93 -5.24 -4.65
N TYR A 27 7.11 -6.26 -4.43
CA TYR A 27 5.80 -6.47 -5.02
C TYR A 27 4.76 -6.64 -3.91
N TRP A 28 3.61 -5.97 -4.07
CA TRP A 28 2.43 -6.20 -3.26
C TRP A 28 2.01 -7.66 -3.32
N ALA A 29 1.20 -8.12 -2.35
CA ALA A 29 0.61 -9.46 -2.39
C ALA A 29 -0.17 -9.73 -3.70
N THR A 30 -0.68 -8.66 -4.34
CA THR A 30 -1.38 -8.69 -5.64
C THR A 30 -0.46 -8.80 -6.85
N GLY A 31 0.87 -8.80 -6.67
CA GLY A 31 1.86 -8.90 -7.75
C GLY A 31 2.20 -7.57 -8.43
N LYS A 32 1.57 -6.45 -8.05
CA LYS A 32 1.98 -5.11 -8.54
C LYS A 32 3.27 -4.66 -7.87
N LYS A 33 4.11 -3.90 -8.58
CA LYS A 33 5.30 -3.26 -7.98
C LYS A 33 4.89 -2.27 -6.89
N GLY A 34 5.67 -2.20 -5.81
CA GLY A 34 5.44 -1.31 -4.67
C GLY A 34 6.71 -0.65 -4.16
N LYS A 35 6.55 0.22 -3.16
CA LYS A 35 7.64 0.85 -2.40
C LYS A 35 7.57 0.43 -0.94
N ASN A 36 8.73 0.24 -0.29
CA ASN A 36 8.80 -0.28 1.07
C ASN A 36 8.09 0.64 2.08
N ASP A 37 8.25 1.96 1.96
CA ASP A 37 7.60 2.94 2.84
C ASP A 37 6.07 2.97 2.67
N ASP A 38 5.58 2.87 1.43
CA ASP A 38 4.13 2.82 1.18
C ASP A 38 3.52 1.53 1.77
N LEU A 39 4.22 0.40 1.63
CA LEU A 39 3.80 -0.86 2.24
C LEU A 39 3.83 -0.78 3.77
N ALA A 40 4.79 -0.05 4.34
CA ALA A 40 4.89 0.17 5.77
C ALA A 40 3.65 0.90 6.29
N GLY A 41 3.36 2.08 5.73
CA GLY A 41 2.26 2.93 6.17
C GLY A 41 0.86 2.40 5.86
N LEU A 42 0.69 1.60 4.80
CA LEU A 42 -0.63 1.08 4.42
C LEU A 42 -0.96 -0.30 4.99
N VAL A 43 0.05 -1.11 5.36
CA VAL A 43 -0.16 -2.50 5.79
C VAL A 43 0.70 -2.88 7.00
N CYS A 44 2.03 -2.76 6.92
CA CYS A 44 2.91 -3.36 7.94
C CYS A 44 2.72 -2.74 9.33
N ASN A 45 2.49 -1.44 9.42
CA ASN A 45 2.32 -0.74 10.69
C ASN A 45 0.99 -1.11 11.36
N THR A 46 -0.05 -1.40 10.57
CA THR A 46 -1.33 -1.91 11.07
C THR A 46 -1.23 -3.36 11.52
N VAL A 47 -0.58 -4.23 10.74
CA VAL A 47 -0.34 -5.64 11.12
C VAL A 47 0.56 -5.72 12.35
N ASN A 48 1.52 -4.81 12.47
CA ASN A 48 2.44 -4.63 13.58
C ASN A 48 3.19 -5.89 14.07
N SER A 49 3.36 -6.92 13.24
CA SER A 49 4.05 -8.14 13.66
C SER A 49 5.57 -7.94 13.76
N PRO A 50 6.26 -8.40 14.83
CA PRO A 50 7.71 -8.34 14.94
C PRO A 50 8.44 -9.18 13.89
N GLU A 51 7.76 -10.15 13.28
CA GLU A 51 8.28 -11.03 12.22
C GLU A 51 8.12 -10.44 10.81
N CYS A 52 7.61 -9.21 10.68
CA CYS A 52 7.50 -8.56 9.39
C CYS A 52 8.90 -8.20 8.84
N ILE A 53 9.22 -8.68 7.63
CA ILE A 53 10.54 -8.50 7.00
C ILE A 53 10.67 -7.22 6.17
N ASN A 54 9.66 -6.34 6.17
CA ASN A 54 9.75 -5.06 5.47
C ASN A 54 10.81 -4.19 6.19
N PRO A 55 11.91 -3.77 5.51
CA PRO A 55 12.93 -2.96 6.14
C PRO A 55 12.42 -1.60 6.65
N GLU A 56 11.33 -1.08 6.06
CA GLU A 56 10.75 0.21 6.44
C GLU A 56 9.60 0.07 7.45
N LYS A 57 9.42 -1.08 8.13
CA LYS A 57 8.36 -1.22 9.16
C LYS A 57 8.53 -0.14 10.23
N GLY A 58 7.46 0.59 10.52
CA GLY A 58 7.45 1.74 11.43
C GLY A 58 7.64 3.09 10.71
N SER A 59 8.04 3.09 9.43
CA SER A 59 8.08 4.30 8.60
C SER A 59 6.67 4.81 8.31
N GLU A 60 6.51 6.13 8.38
CA GLU A 60 5.31 6.87 7.98
C GLU A 60 5.63 7.86 6.84
N THR A 61 6.80 7.73 6.20
CA THR A 61 7.26 8.68 5.17
C THR A 61 6.54 8.50 3.84
N GLY A 62 6.20 7.25 3.49
CA GLY A 62 5.40 6.87 2.31
C GLY A 62 3.91 7.15 2.45
N ASP A 63 3.08 6.52 1.62
CA ASP A 63 1.62 6.58 1.75
C ASP A 63 1.16 5.97 3.08
N THR A 64 0.22 6.63 3.76
CA THR A 64 -0.47 6.12 4.94
C THR A 64 -1.99 6.27 4.77
N TRP A 65 -2.77 5.57 5.59
CA TRP A 65 -4.23 5.72 5.59
C TRP A 65 -4.66 7.14 5.97
N GLU A 66 -3.95 7.79 6.90
CA GLU A 66 -4.19 9.17 7.34
C GLU A 66 -3.95 10.16 6.20
N LYS A 67 -2.84 10.02 5.46
CA LYS A 67 -2.55 10.85 4.27
C LYS A 67 -3.62 10.68 3.21
N ARG A 68 -4.04 9.44 2.94
CA ARG A 68 -5.09 9.15 1.95
C ARG A 68 -6.44 9.72 2.37
N LEU A 69 -6.83 9.57 3.63
CA LEU A 69 -8.05 10.15 4.17
C LEU A 69 -8.02 11.68 4.12
N GLY A 70 -6.87 12.29 4.44
CA GLY A 70 -6.67 13.74 4.33
C GLY A 70 -6.89 14.24 2.91
N LYS A 71 -6.31 13.56 1.91
CA LYS A 71 -6.51 13.89 0.50
C LYS A 71 -7.97 13.73 0.06
N LEU A 72 -8.66 12.68 0.50
CA LEU A 72 -10.09 12.50 0.22
C LEU A 72 -10.93 13.65 0.78
N LYS A 73 -10.71 14.03 2.04
CA LYS A 73 -11.41 15.18 2.66
C LYS A 73 -11.20 16.48 1.90
N GLN A 74 -9.97 16.73 1.43
CA GLN A 74 -9.65 17.90 0.61
C GLN A 74 -10.42 17.88 -0.71
N LEU A 75 -10.45 16.74 -1.41
CA LEU A 75 -11.20 16.58 -2.64
C LEU A 75 -12.70 16.79 -2.43
N THR A 76 -13.28 16.19 -1.39
CA THR A 76 -14.70 16.41 -1.04
C THR A 76 -14.99 17.89 -0.82
N THR A 77 -14.13 18.59 -0.07
CA THR A 77 -14.28 20.03 0.19
C THR A 77 -14.24 20.86 -1.11
N VAL A 78 -13.34 20.51 -2.04
CA VAL A 78 -13.24 21.19 -3.35
C VAL A 78 -14.49 20.92 -4.20
N MET A 79 -14.94 19.66 -4.26
CA MET A 79 -16.12 19.27 -5.02
C MET A 79 -17.41 19.96 -4.53
N GLU A 80 -17.61 20.03 -3.22
CA GLU A 80 -18.76 20.71 -2.62
C GLU A 80 -18.75 22.21 -2.92
N LYS A 81 -17.58 22.86 -2.89
CA LYS A 81 -17.48 24.32 -3.03
C LYS A 81 -17.44 24.79 -4.48
N GLU A 82 -16.65 24.13 -5.31
CA GLU A 82 -16.42 24.60 -6.68
C GLU A 82 -17.48 24.09 -7.65
N TYR A 83 -18.02 22.89 -7.39
CA TYR A 83 -18.95 22.24 -8.30
C TYR A 83 -20.38 22.16 -7.73
N ASP A 84 -20.64 22.75 -6.55
CA ASP A 84 -21.92 22.69 -5.81
C ASP A 84 -22.49 21.26 -5.72
N ILE A 85 -21.60 20.27 -5.62
CA ILE A 85 -21.99 18.87 -5.51
C ILE A 85 -22.46 18.63 -4.09
N LYS A 86 -23.77 18.38 -3.93
CA LYS A 86 -24.35 17.95 -2.66
C LYS A 86 -24.33 16.43 -2.59
N TRP A 87 -23.47 15.89 -1.74
CA TRP A 87 -23.50 14.47 -1.41
C TRP A 87 -24.70 14.20 -0.49
N ASP A 88 -25.78 13.64 -1.03
CA ASP A 88 -26.87 13.15 -0.20
C ASP A 88 -26.40 11.88 0.54
N SER A 89 -26.02 12.05 1.81
CA SER A 89 -25.66 10.97 2.72
C SER A 89 -26.85 10.05 3.08
N GLY A 90 -28.02 10.22 2.45
CA GLY A 90 -29.26 9.52 2.73
C GLY A 90 -29.60 8.29 1.87
N SER A 91 -28.84 7.95 0.84
CA SER A 91 -29.03 6.66 0.16
C SER A 91 -28.28 5.56 0.90
N SER A 92 -28.95 4.99 1.91
CA SER A 92 -28.69 3.62 2.34
C SER A 92 -28.83 2.72 1.11
N GLY A 93 -27.70 2.35 0.51
CA GLY A 93 -27.63 1.22 -0.42
C GLY A 93 -27.91 -0.06 0.35
N SER A 94 -29.19 -0.29 0.69
CA SER A 94 -29.71 -1.65 0.79
C SER A 94 -29.72 -2.16 -0.64
N ASP A 95 -28.80 -3.07 -0.95
CA ASP A 95 -28.94 -4.17 -1.90
C ASP A 95 -27.53 -4.71 -2.18
N PHE A 96 -27.07 -5.62 -1.32
CA PHE A 96 -26.44 -6.90 -1.65
C PHE A 96 -26.33 -7.76 -0.38
#